data_AF-A0A7X8K0R4-F1
#
_entry.id   AF-A0A7X8K0R4-F1
#
_cell.length_a   1.000
_cell.length_b   1.000
_cell.length_c   1.000
_cell.angle_alpha   90.00
_cell.angle_beta   90.00
_cell.angle_gamma   90.00
#
_symmetry.space_group_name_H-M   'P 1'
#
loop_
_entity.id
_entity.type
_entity.pdbx_description
1 polymer ?
#
loop_
_entity_poly.entity_id
_entity_poly.type
_entity_poly.pdbx_seq_one_letter_code
_entity_poly.pdbx_strand_id
1 'polypeptide(L)'
;MYPLSHIYVSSQILDEMDASLALGSVLPDVLVGTGILWRKAHHSTGEPFQEHLHSPSLRIGAALHGIDLPGLDFFSDVSYAEGKGYAYQKAVHIKQDIMKLGVKQEHALWRGHNFVEMAIEIALNNQHSQFWRYLEQGQQDDNLMAQIARLAIELEATQPDAAPLVLDRFLTIRGQKKDLAQDYATKLNRIYSLAVEPAQCETIITKAMELIEPDYRQFLNSSIRTIQLALADSTL
;
A
#
# COMPACT_ATOMS: atom_id res chain seq x y z
N MET A 1 1.61 1.04 2.24
CA MET A 1 0.97 2.30 1.73
C MET A 1 -0.40 1.98 1.12
N TYR A 2 -1.10 2.94 0.49
CA TYR A 2 -2.36 2.70 -0.22
C TYR A 2 -2.12 2.49 -1.73
N PRO A 3 -3.11 1.92 -2.47
CA PRO A 3 -2.87 1.34 -3.80
C PRO A 3 -2.24 2.29 -4.82
N LEU A 4 -2.75 3.52 -4.97
CA LEU A 4 -2.27 4.45 -5.99
C LEU A 4 -0.83 4.87 -5.75
N SER A 5 -0.41 4.96 -4.49
CA SER A 5 0.96 5.30 -4.12
C SER A 5 1.96 4.29 -4.67
N HIS A 6 1.64 3.00 -4.58
CA HIS A 6 2.48 1.96 -5.15
C HIS A 6 2.48 1.97 -6.68
N ILE A 7 1.31 2.13 -7.30
CA ILE A 7 1.19 2.20 -8.77
C ILE A 7 1.99 3.40 -9.30
N TYR A 8 1.86 4.56 -8.66
CA TYR A 8 2.64 5.75 -9.01
C TYR A 8 4.14 5.46 -8.93
N VAL A 9 4.63 4.95 -7.80
CA VAL A 9 6.07 4.68 -7.60
C VAL A 9 6.59 3.68 -8.62
N SER A 10 5.88 2.58 -8.88
CA SER A 10 6.26 1.62 -9.92
C SER A 10 6.36 2.27 -11.31
N SER A 11 5.42 3.16 -11.66
CA SER A 11 5.48 3.90 -12.93
C SER A 11 6.70 4.79 -13.04
N GLN A 12 7.13 5.41 -11.93
CA GLN A 12 8.29 6.29 -11.93
C GLN A 12 9.60 5.51 -11.98
N ILE A 13 9.62 4.29 -11.43
CA ILE A 13 10.81 3.43 -11.43
C ILE A 13 11.08 2.86 -12.81
N LEU A 14 10.03 2.35 -13.48
CA LEU A 14 10.15 1.63 -14.75
C LEU A 14 9.90 2.52 -15.99
N ASP A 15 9.44 3.76 -15.79
CA ASP A 15 9.04 4.69 -16.87
C ASP A 15 7.95 4.13 -17.80
N GLU A 16 7.15 3.20 -17.28
CA GLU A 16 6.04 2.57 -17.98
C GLU A 16 4.92 2.18 -17.01
N MET A 17 3.72 1.97 -17.53
CA MET A 17 2.61 1.42 -16.76
C MET A 17 1.64 0.65 -17.65
N ASP A 18 1.39 -0.59 -17.25
CA ASP A 18 0.38 -1.46 -17.82
C ASP A 18 -0.50 -2.09 -16.71
N ALA A 19 -1.52 -2.85 -17.11
CA ALA A 19 -2.45 -3.51 -16.19
C ALA A 19 -1.76 -4.51 -15.25
N SER A 20 -0.73 -5.21 -15.75
CA SER A 20 0.00 -6.23 -15.00
C SER A 20 0.88 -5.60 -13.92
N LEU A 21 1.61 -4.54 -14.26
CA LEU A 21 2.42 -3.77 -13.32
C LEU A 21 1.56 -3.10 -12.26
N ALA A 22 0.42 -2.51 -12.64
CA ALA A 22 -0.48 -1.88 -11.68
C ALA A 22 -1.03 -2.90 -10.67
N LEU A 23 -1.44 -4.06 -11.15
CA LEU A 23 -1.92 -5.15 -10.30
C LEU A 23 -0.81 -5.70 -9.39
N GLY A 24 0.40 -5.84 -9.92
CA GLY A 24 1.58 -6.28 -9.15
C GLY A 24 1.93 -5.29 -8.06
N SER A 25 1.86 -3.99 -8.37
CA SER A 25 2.15 -2.90 -7.43
C SER A 25 1.24 -2.91 -6.20
N VAL A 26 0.07 -3.53 -6.26
CA VAL A 26 -0.86 -3.61 -5.12
C VAL A 26 -1.00 -5.04 -4.58
N LEU A 27 -0.33 -6.02 -5.20
CA LEU A 27 -0.53 -7.43 -4.92
C LEU A 27 -0.26 -7.81 -3.45
N PRO A 28 0.81 -7.34 -2.78
CA PRO A 28 1.02 -7.68 -1.37
C PRO A 28 -0.15 -7.26 -0.47
N ASP A 29 -0.73 -6.09 -0.68
CA ASP A 29 -1.91 -5.65 0.05
C ASP A 29 -3.17 -6.44 -0.29
N VAL A 30 -3.33 -6.84 -1.56
CA VAL A 30 -4.42 -7.74 -1.98
C VAL A 30 -4.32 -9.08 -1.25
N LEU A 31 -3.11 -9.65 -1.17
CA LEU A 31 -2.84 -10.91 -0.47
C LEU A 31 -3.07 -10.79 1.05
N VAL A 32 -2.73 -9.66 1.67
CA VAL A 32 -3.11 -9.42 3.07
C VAL A 32 -4.63 -9.42 3.23
N GLY A 33 -5.36 -8.86 2.27
CA GLY A 33 -6.81 -8.88 2.24
C GLY A 33 -7.43 -10.28 2.11
N THR A 34 -6.71 -11.27 1.55
CA THR A 34 -7.13 -12.69 1.52
C THR A 34 -6.80 -13.43 2.83
N GLY A 35 -6.25 -12.71 3.81
CA GLY A 35 -5.90 -13.23 5.13
C GLY A 35 -4.51 -13.85 5.21
N ILE A 36 -3.63 -13.58 4.24
CA ILE A 36 -2.20 -13.89 4.35
C ILE A 36 -1.55 -12.91 5.35
N LEU A 37 -0.59 -13.41 6.14
CA LEU A 37 0.17 -12.55 7.04
C LEU A 37 0.97 -11.50 6.26
N TRP A 38 0.94 -10.25 6.72
CA TRP A 38 1.64 -9.11 6.10
C TRP A 38 3.08 -9.45 5.69
N ARG A 39 3.85 -10.04 6.62
CA ARG A 39 5.24 -10.41 6.38
C ARG A 39 5.39 -11.40 5.22
N LYS A 40 4.50 -12.40 5.11
CA LYS A 40 4.54 -13.39 4.01
C LYS A 40 4.17 -12.76 2.67
N ALA A 41 3.21 -11.82 2.67
CA ALA A 41 2.78 -11.13 1.45
C ALA A 41 3.79 -10.08 0.95
N HIS A 42 4.55 -9.43 1.84
CA HIS A 42 5.47 -8.33 1.50
C HIS A 42 6.92 -8.80 1.27
N HIS A 43 7.22 -10.08 1.54
CA HIS A 43 8.45 -10.75 1.11
C HIS A 43 8.24 -11.39 -0.28
N SER A 44 8.21 -10.57 -1.33
CA SER A 44 7.67 -10.90 -2.65
C SER A 44 8.71 -11.18 -3.74
N THR A 45 10.00 -11.20 -3.42
CA THR A 45 11.06 -11.44 -4.43
C THR A 45 11.42 -12.93 -4.62
N GLY A 46 11.06 -13.79 -3.67
CA GLY A 46 11.39 -15.21 -3.66
C GLY A 46 10.21 -16.13 -3.99
N GLU A 47 10.35 -17.42 -3.68
CA GLU A 47 9.23 -18.35 -3.77
C GLU A 47 8.15 -18.06 -2.69
N PRO A 48 6.86 -18.24 -2.99
CA PRO A 48 6.27 -18.77 -4.25
C PRO A 48 6.00 -17.73 -5.35
N PHE A 49 6.44 -16.46 -5.19
CA PHE A 49 6.12 -15.41 -6.17
C PHE A 49 6.77 -15.68 -7.53
N GLN A 50 8.00 -16.19 -7.55
CA GLN A 50 8.71 -16.48 -8.80
C GLN A 50 8.09 -17.64 -9.57
N GLU A 51 7.67 -18.70 -8.89
CA GLU A 51 7.03 -19.87 -9.51
C GLU A 51 5.63 -19.56 -10.07
N HIS A 52 4.81 -18.81 -9.33
CA HIS A 52 3.37 -18.69 -9.64
C HIS A 52 2.97 -17.43 -10.39
N LEU A 53 3.81 -16.40 -10.41
CA LEU A 53 3.56 -15.19 -11.20
C LEU A 53 4.38 -15.27 -12.49
N HIS A 54 3.73 -15.58 -13.60
CA HIS A 54 4.39 -15.75 -14.90
C HIS A 54 4.60 -14.43 -15.64
N SER A 55 3.82 -13.40 -15.33
CA SER A 55 4.02 -12.06 -15.89
C SER A 55 5.21 -11.35 -15.19
N PRO A 56 6.26 -10.96 -15.93
CA PRO A 56 7.37 -10.21 -15.35
C PRO A 56 6.93 -8.90 -14.71
N SER A 57 6.01 -8.15 -15.36
CA SER A 57 5.45 -6.89 -14.84
C SER A 57 4.70 -7.08 -13.50
N LEU A 58 3.95 -8.18 -13.37
CA LEU A 58 3.25 -8.53 -12.13
C LEU A 58 4.25 -8.82 -11.00
N ARG A 59 5.29 -9.61 -11.28
CA ARG A 59 6.36 -9.94 -10.32
C ARG A 59 7.12 -8.71 -9.86
N ILE A 60 7.62 -7.91 -10.81
CA ILE A 60 8.39 -6.73 -10.47
C ILE A 60 7.53 -5.72 -9.71
N GLY A 61 6.26 -5.52 -10.10
CA GLY A 61 5.34 -4.68 -9.34
C GLY A 61 5.21 -5.13 -7.88
N ALA A 62 5.07 -6.44 -7.64
CA ALA A 62 5.00 -6.99 -6.30
C ALA A 62 6.31 -6.80 -5.52
N ALA A 63 7.46 -6.92 -6.17
CA ALA A 63 8.77 -6.66 -5.57
C ALA A 63 8.98 -5.18 -5.20
N LEU A 64 8.57 -4.25 -6.07
CA LEU A 64 8.67 -2.79 -5.81
C LEU A 64 7.73 -2.32 -4.70
N HIS A 65 6.65 -3.04 -4.44
CA HIS A 65 5.80 -2.81 -3.28
C HIS A 65 6.49 -3.21 -1.97
N GLY A 66 7.06 -4.42 -1.93
CA GLY A 66 7.47 -5.15 -0.72
C GLY A 66 8.71 -4.61 0.01
N ILE A 67 9.34 -5.50 0.78
CA ILE A 67 10.45 -5.15 1.69
C ILE A 67 11.79 -5.86 1.41
N ASP A 68 11.84 -6.83 0.49
CA ASP A 68 13.04 -7.64 0.19
C ASP A 68 14.03 -6.94 -0.74
N LEU A 69 13.57 -6.61 -1.95
CA LEU A 69 14.07 -5.42 -2.63
C LEU A 69 13.52 -4.27 -1.77
N PRO A 70 14.33 -3.30 -1.30
CA PRO A 70 13.82 -2.24 -0.43
C PRO A 70 12.82 -1.41 -1.23
N GLY A 71 11.57 -1.85 -1.28
CA GLY A 71 10.49 -1.27 -2.06
C GLY A 71 9.86 -0.11 -1.30
N LEU A 72 8.71 0.36 -1.78
CA LEU A 72 8.07 1.53 -1.18
C LEU A 72 7.73 1.30 0.30
N ASP A 73 7.24 0.11 0.67
CA ASP A 73 6.91 -0.17 2.07
C ASP A 73 8.15 -0.32 2.96
N PHE A 74 9.31 -0.70 2.41
CA PHE A 74 10.55 -0.62 3.17
C PHE A 74 10.82 0.82 3.62
N PHE A 75 10.70 1.79 2.72
CA PHE A 75 10.94 3.20 3.05
C PHE A 75 9.79 3.83 3.84
N SER A 76 8.54 3.42 3.62
CA SER A 76 7.39 3.92 4.37
C SER A 76 7.38 3.42 5.82
N ASP A 77 7.70 2.13 6.04
CA ASP A 77 7.46 1.47 7.32
C ASP A 77 8.73 1.07 8.07
N VAL A 78 9.76 0.62 7.37
CA VAL A 78 10.95 0.00 7.97
C VAL A 78 12.03 1.04 8.25
N SER A 79 12.59 1.67 7.20
CA SER A 79 13.74 2.54 7.31
C SER A 79 13.73 3.66 6.27
N TYR A 80 13.85 4.91 6.72
CA TYR A 80 14.00 6.08 5.85
C TYR A 80 14.91 7.12 6.51
N ALA A 81 15.88 7.65 5.75
CA ALA A 81 16.95 8.48 6.29
C ALA A 81 17.62 7.84 7.52
N GLU A 82 17.73 8.57 8.64
CA GLU A 82 18.43 8.11 9.85
C GLU A 82 17.52 7.40 10.88
N GLY A 83 16.40 6.81 10.45
CA GLY A 83 15.48 6.18 11.40
C GLY A 83 14.44 5.27 10.79
N LYS A 84 13.34 5.10 11.54
CA LYS A 84 12.18 4.29 11.12
C LYS A 84 11.59 4.83 9.81
N GLY A 85 10.78 4.05 9.10
CA GLY A 85 10.16 4.48 7.85
C GLY A 85 9.41 5.82 7.96
N TYR A 86 9.31 6.52 6.82
CA TYR A 86 8.78 7.89 6.72
C TYR A 86 7.40 8.03 7.37
N ALA A 87 6.49 7.08 7.12
CA ALA A 87 5.14 7.14 7.65
C ALA A 87 5.12 7.04 9.18
N TYR A 88 6.04 6.26 9.77
CA TYR A 88 6.21 6.22 11.23
C TYR A 88 6.79 7.50 11.82
N GLN A 89 7.76 8.11 11.13
CA GLN A 89 8.33 9.39 11.59
C GLN A 89 7.24 10.46 11.69
N LYS A 90 6.38 10.56 10.67
CA LYS A 90 5.25 11.49 10.64
C LYS A 90 4.15 11.12 11.63
N ALA A 91 3.87 9.82 11.81
CA ALA A 91 2.86 9.33 12.73
C ALA A 91 3.08 9.75 14.19
N VAL A 92 4.32 10.04 14.61
CA VAL A 92 4.62 10.56 15.96
C VAL A 92 3.81 11.82 16.25
N HIS A 93 3.62 12.70 15.27
CA HIS A 93 2.93 13.98 15.42
C HIS A 93 1.41 13.86 15.57
N ILE A 94 0.82 12.76 15.09
CA ILE A 94 -0.63 12.49 15.22
C ILE A 94 -0.96 11.40 16.24
N LYS A 95 0.05 10.79 16.88
CA LYS A 95 -0.11 9.68 17.84
C LYS A 95 -1.17 9.97 18.91
N GLN A 96 -1.20 11.17 19.46
CA GLN A 96 -2.19 11.54 20.49
C GLN A 96 -3.60 11.61 19.94
N ASP A 97 -3.79 12.03 18.68
CA ASP A 97 -5.10 12.03 18.05
C ASP A 97 -5.59 10.59 17.81
N ILE A 98 -4.68 9.67 17.45
CA ILE A 98 -5.00 8.23 17.35
C ILE A 98 -5.45 7.67 18.70
N MET A 99 -4.78 8.02 19.79
CA MET A 99 -5.16 7.57 21.14
C MET A 99 -6.52 8.12 21.57
N LYS A 100 -6.88 9.35 21.17
CA LYS A 100 -8.21 9.93 21.42
C LYS A 100 -9.34 9.20 20.70
N LEU A 101 -9.05 8.43 19.65
CA LEU A 101 -10.03 7.52 19.04
C LEU A 101 -10.31 6.28 19.91
N GLY A 102 -9.55 6.06 20.98
CA GLY A 102 -9.62 4.86 21.84
C GLY A 102 -8.64 3.75 21.44
N VAL A 103 -7.76 3.99 20.45
CA VAL A 103 -6.69 3.06 20.10
C VAL A 103 -5.65 3.03 21.22
N LYS A 104 -5.26 1.83 21.67
CA LYS A 104 -4.26 1.65 22.72
C LYS A 104 -2.89 2.23 22.33
N GLN A 105 -2.14 2.70 23.32
CA GLN A 105 -0.87 3.41 23.12
C GLN A 105 0.15 2.62 22.30
N GLU A 106 0.25 1.31 22.53
CA GLU A 106 1.15 0.40 21.83
C GLU A 106 0.83 0.25 20.34
N HIS A 107 -0.42 0.50 19.95
CA HIS A 107 -0.85 0.45 18.55
C HIS A 107 -0.94 1.83 17.91
N ALA A 108 -0.87 2.92 18.68
CA ALA A 108 -1.14 4.27 18.19
C ALA A 108 -0.19 4.70 17.06
N LEU A 109 1.10 4.34 17.13
CA LEU A 109 2.03 4.62 16.04
C LEU A 109 1.73 3.78 14.79
N TRP A 110 1.47 2.49 14.98
CA TRP A 110 1.08 1.59 13.88
C TRP A 110 -0.27 1.99 13.27
N ARG A 111 -1.19 2.66 13.96
CA ARG A 111 -2.40 3.16 13.31
C ARG A 111 -2.21 4.56 12.74
N GLY A 112 -1.34 5.35 13.35
CA GLY A 112 -0.92 6.65 12.85
C GLY A 112 -0.25 6.57 11.48
N HIS A 113 0.64 5.61 11.23
CA HIS A 113 1.32 5.54 9.92
C HIS A 113 0.31 5.40 8.76
N ASN A 114 -0.80 4.66 8.93
CA ASN A 114 -1.79 4.49 7.87
C ASN A 114 -2.48 5.81 7.50
N PHE A 115 -2.67 6.73 8.45
CA PHE A 115 -3.19 8.06 8.15
C PHE A 115 -2.21 8.89 7.33
N VAL A 116 -0.90 8.72 7.55
CA VAL A 116 0.15 9.35 6.75
C VAL A 116 0.16 8.78 5.33
N GLU A 117 0.01 7.47 5.20
CA GLU A 117 -0.09 6.80 3.89
C GLU A 117 -1.34 7.24 3.12
N MET A 118 -2.50 7.38 3.79
CA MET A 118 -3.71 7.95 3.17
C MET A 118 -3.51 9.38 2.69
N ALA A 119 -2.77 10.19 3.44
CA ALA A 119 -2.49 11.56 3.04
C ALA A 119 -1.67 11.61 1.74
N ILE A 120 -0.68 10.71 1.58
CA ILE A 120 0.08 10.59 0.32
C ILE A 120 -0.83 10.10 -0.80
N GLU A 121 -1.67 9.10 -0.54
CA GLU A 121 -2.64 8.57 -1.49
C GLU A 121 -3.55 9.67 -2.05
N ILE A 122 -4.11 10.52 -1.18
CA ILE A 122 -4.97 11.63 -1.58
C ILE A 122 -4.19 12.66 -2.42
N ALA A 123 -2.99 13.00 -1.99
CA ALA A 123 -2.14 13.96 -2.71
C ALA A 123 -1.81 13.46 -4.13
N LEU A 124 -1.52 12.17 -4.28
CA LEU A 124 -1.29 11.53 -5.58
C LEU A 124 -2.59 11.41 -6.38
N ASN A 125 -3.71 11.07 -5.76
CA ASN A 125 -5.00 10.94 -6.45
C ASN A 125 -5.45 12.25 -7.10
N ASN A 126 -5.18 13.38 -6.45
CA ASN A 126 -5.48 14.70 -7.01
C ASN A 126 -4.71 15.02 -8.31
N GLN A 127 -3.58 14.35 -8.56
CA GLN A 127 -2.66 14.66 -9.67
C GLN A 127 -2.51 13.52 -10.67
N HIS A 128 -2.79 12.29 -10.23
CA HIS A 128 -2.44 11.06 -10.93
C HIS A 128 -3.58 10.02 -10.91
N SER A 129 -4.83 10.47 -10.75
CA SER A 129 -6.02 9.58 -10.74
C SER A 129 -6.18 8.75 -12.01
N GLN A 130 -5.55 9.13 -13.13
CA GLN A 130 -5.56 8.32 -14.35
C GLN A 130 -4.96 6.92 -14.15
N PHE A 131 -4.15 6.68 -13.13
CA PHE A 131 -3.56 5.36 -12.91
C PHE A 131 -4.56 4.30 -12.44
N TRP A 132 -5.72 4.71 -11.88
CA TRP A 132 -6.78 3.76 -11.50
C TRP A 132 -7.24 2.90 -12.67
N ARG A 133 -7.19 3.44 -13.91
CA ARG A 133 -7.59 2.71 -15.12
C ARG A 133 -6.78 1.41 -15.35
N TYR A 134 -5.51 1.40 -14.94
CA TYR A 134 -4.67 0.22 -15.11
C TYR A 134 -5.02 -0.86 -14.09
N LEU A 135 -5.39 -0.44 -12.87
CA LEU A 135 -5.86 -1.37 -11.86
C LEU A 135 -7.23 -1.97 -12.25
N GLU A 136 -8.13 -1.17 -12.82
CA GLU A 136 -9.40 -1.67 -13.40
C GLU A 136 -9.15 -2.71 -14.49
N GLN A 137 -8.22 -2.41 -15.41
CA GLN A 137 -7.84 -3.35 -16.47
C GLN A 137 -7.23 -4.64 -15.90
N GLY A 138 -6.37 -4.53 -14.90
CA GLY A 138 -5.75 -5.68 -14.23
C GLY A 138 -6.77 -6.57 -13.52
N GLN A 139 -7.78 -5.97 -12.87
CA GLN A 139 -8.88 -6.72 -12.24
C GLN A 139 -9.76 -7.46 -13.27
N GLN A 140 -9.86 -6.95 -14.49
CA GLN A 140 -10.65 -7.55 -15.59
C GLN A 140 -9.86 -8.58 -16.41
N ASP A 141 -8.56 -8.75 -16.15
CA ASP A 141 -7.72 -9.72 -16.85
C ASP A 141 -7.78 -11.08 -16.13
N ASP A 142 -8.52 -12.02 -16.71
CA ASP A 142 -8.71 -13.38 -16.17
C ASP A 142 -7.39 -14.13 -15.98
N ASN A 143 -6.38 -13.89 -16.82
CA ASN A 143 -5.09 -14.57 -16.70
C ASN A 143 -4.29 -14.03 -15.50
N LEU A 144 -4.22 -12.70 -15.36
CA LEU A 144 -3.57 -12.08 -14.21
C LEU A 144 -4.27 -12.48 -12.90
N MET A 145 -5.61 -12.44 -12.87
CA MET A 145 -6.40 -12.84 -11.70
C MET A 145 -6.23 -14.33 -11.37
N ALA A 146 -6.10 -15.20 -12.37
CA ALA A 146 -5.81 -16.62 -12.14
C ALA A 146 -4.42 -16.85 -11.51
N GLN A 147 -3.41 -16.07 -11.88
CA GLN A 147 -2.09 -16.12 -11.25
C GLN A 147 -2.17 -15.72 -9.77
N ILE A 148 -2.91 -14.65 -9.45
CA ILE A 148 -3.11 -14.19 -8.06
C ILE A 148 -3.85 -15.24 -7.24
N ALA A 149 -4.92 -15.83 -7.77
CA ALA A 149 -5.68 -16.86 -7.07
C ALA A 149 -4.79 -18.08 -6.76
N ARG A 150 -3.97 -18.53 -7.71
CA ARG A 150 -3.00 -19.61 -7.49
C ARG A 150 -1.98 -19.25 -6.42
N LEU A 151 -1.36 -18.07 -6.53
CA LEU A 151 -0.40 -17.60 -5.54
C LEU A 151 -1.05 -17.51 -4.14
N ALA A 152 -2.29 -17.05 -4.03
CA ALA A 152 -3.00 -16.98 -2.76
C ALA A 152 -3.21 -18.37 -2.13
N ILE A 153 -3.52 -19.40 -2.94
CA ILE A 153 -3.64 -20.79 -2.49
C ILE A 153 -2.29 -21.31 -1.97
N GLU A 154 -1.21 -21.10 -2.71
CA GLU A 154 0.15 -21.56 -2.34
C GLU A 154 0.69 -20.82 -1.11
N LEU A 155 0.29 -19.57 -0.93
CA LEU A 155 0.56 -18.80 0.27
C LEU A 155 -0.38 -19.16 1.44
N GLU A 156 -1.25 -20.17 1.29
CA GLU A 156 -2.19 -20.65 2.30
C GLU A 156 -3.14 -19.56 2.80
N ALA A 157 -3.66 -18.75 1.88
CA ALA A 157 -4.67 -17.73 2.21
C ALA A 157 -5.88 -18.36 2.91
N THR A 158 -6.41 -17.66 3.91
CA THR A 158 -7.64 -18.11 4.59
C THR A 158 -8.88 -17.91 3.71
N GLN A 159 -8.82 -16.95 2.77
CA GLN A 159 -9.88 -16.65 1.81
C GLN A 159 -9.26 -16.42 0.41
N PRO A 160 -8.76 -17.47 -0.28
CA PRO A 160 -8.01 -17.32 -1.53
C PRO A 160 -8.83 -16.62 -2.63
N ASP A 161 -10.15 -16.77 -2.63
CA ASP A 161 -11.06 -16.17 -3.61
C ASP A 161 -11.43 -14.71 -3.30
N ALA A 162 -10.90 -14.11 -2.22
CA ALA A 162 -11.26 -12.75 -1.81
C ALA A 162 -10.53 -11.65 -2.58
N ALA A 163 -9.51 -11.98 -3.39
CA ALA A 163 -8.70 -10.98 -4.11
C ALA A 163 -9.54 -10.01 -4.97
N PRO A 164 -10.55 -10.44 -5.76
CA PRO A 164 -11.43 -9.53 -6.49
C PRO A 164 -12.18 -8.54 -5.59
N LEU A 165 -12.61 -8.96 -4.40
CA LEU A 165 -13.33 -8.11 -3.44
C LEU A 165 -12.40 -7.05 -2.82
N VAL A 166 -11.14 -7.40 -2.59
CA VAL A 166 -10.14 -6.45 -2.08
C VAL A 166 -9.85 -5.38 -3.14
N LEU A 167 -9.71 -5.79 -4.40
CA LEU A 167 -9.56 -4.87 -5.54
C LEU A 167 -10.78 -3.98 -5.74
N ASP A 168 -11.99 -4.54 -5.64
CA ASP A 168 -13.24 -3.77 -5.73
C ASP A 168 -13.34 -2.70 -4.64
N ARG A 169 -12.93 -3.04 -3.41
CA ARG A 169 -12.81 -2.07 -2.32
C ARG A 169 -11.82 -0.95 -2.67
N PHE A 170 -10.65 -1.26 -3.22
CA PHE A 170 -9.69 -0.23 -3.65
C PHE A 170 -10.26 0.69 -4.74
N LEU A 171 -10.90 0.10 -5.74
CA LEU A 171 -11.53 0.81 -6.86
C LEU A 171 -12.83 1.53 -6.48
N THR A 172 -13.42 1.22 -5.33
CA THR A 172 -14.52 1.99 -4.75
C THR A 172 -13.98 3.21 -4.00
N ILE A 173 -12.92 3.04 -3.21
CA ILE A 173 -12.34 4.11 -2.39
C ILE A 173 -11.58 5.15 -3.24
N ARG A 174 -10.80 4.71 -4.23
CA ARG A 174 -10.01 5.54 -5.18
C ARG A 174 -9.28 6.74 -4.57
N GLY A 175 -8.64 6.56 -3.42
CA GLY A 175 -7.92 7.65 -2.75
C GLY A 175 -8.80 8.86 -2.40
N GLN A 176 -10.12 8.71 -2.34
CA GLN A 176 -11.05 9.77 -1.94
C GLN A 176 -11.03 9.90 -0.42
N LYS A 177 -10.81 11.12 0.09
CA LYS A 177 -10.63 11.36 1.53
C LYS A 177 -11.77 10.81 2.38
N LYS A 178 -13.01 11.07 1.96
CA LYS A 178 -14.22 10.64 2.69
C LYS A 178 -14.32 9.11 2.74
N ASP A 179 -14.06 8.44 1.62
CA ASP A 179 -14.18 6.98 1.52
C ASP A 179 -13.03 6.28 2.26
N LEU A 180 -11.81 6.83 2.21
CA LEU A 180 -10.69 6.39 3.05
C LEU A 180 -11.01 6.51 4.55
N ALA A 181 -11.59 7.64 4.96
CA ALA A 181 -11.96 7.86 6.35
C ALA A 181 -13.05 6.89 6.82
N GLN A 182 -14.07 6.67 5.99
CA GLN A 182 -15.15 5.72 6.25
C GLN A 182 -14.61 4.29 6.36
N ASP A 183 -13.78 3.88 5.40
CA ASP A 183 -13.18 2.56 5.38
C ASP A 183 -12.30 2.31 6.62
N TYR A 184 -11.46 3.27 6.97
CA TYR A 184 -10.56 3.11 8.12
C TYR A 184 -11.29 3.18 9.46
N ALA A 185 -12.33 4.00 9.59
CA ALA A 185 -13.21 3.97 10.76
C ALA A 185 -13.84 2.57 10.94
N THR A 186 -14.39 1.99 9.87
CA THR A 186 -14.91 0.60 9.88
C THR A 186 -13.84 -0.40 10.31
N LYS A 187 -12.61 -0.28 9.79
CA LYS A 187 -11.48 -1.14 10.15
C LYS A 187 -11.12 -1.02 11.64
N LEU A 188 -11.01 0.19 12.17
CA LEU A 188 -10.69 0.42 13.59
C LEU A 188 -11.80 -0.11 14.51
N ASN A 189 -13.06 0.14 14.17
CA ASN A 189 -14.21 -0.34 14.93
C ASN A 189 -14.25 -1.87 14.96
N ARG A 190 -13.95 -2.54 13.84
CA ARG A 190 -13.87 -4.00 13.78
C ARG A 190 -12.73 -4.57 14.60
N ILE A 191 -11.52 -3.99 14.51
CA ILE A 191 -10.32 -4.54 15.17
C ILE A 191 -10.32 -4.28 16.68
N TYR A 192 -10.82 -3.12 17.11
CA TYR A 192 -10.69 -2.66 18.50
C TYR A 192 -12.03 -2.54 19.24
N SER A 193 -13.15 -2.87 18.58
CA SER A 193 -14.50 -2.71 19.14
C SER A 193 -14.78 -1.29 19.60
N LEU A 194 -14.35 -0.31 18.79
CA LEU A 194 -14.52 1.13 19.03
C LEU A 194 -15.79 1.67 18.36
N ALA A 195 -16.12 2.93 18.67
CA ALA A 195 -17.14 3.73 18.01
C ALA A 195 -16.49 4.97 17.36
N VAL A 196 -15.51 4.72 16.49
CA VAL A 196 -14.86 5.75 15.68
C VAL A 196 -15.78 6.16 14.55
N GLU A 197 -16.05 7.46 14.46
CA GLU A 197 -16.82 8.06 13.38
C GLU A 197 -15.90 8.45 12.21
N PRO A 198 -16.36 8.31 10.95
CA PRO A 198 -15.58 8.72 9.76
C PRO A 198 -15.06 10.16 9.84
N ALA A 199 -15.86 11.10 10.38
CA ALA A 199 -15.46 12.49 10.54
C ALA A 199 -14.22 12.69 11.43
N GLN A 200 -14.02 11.81 12.42
CA GLN A 200 -12.81 11.83 13.26
C GLN A 200 -11.59 11.39 12.45
N CYS A 201 -11.75 10.36 11.62
CA CYS A 201 -10.71 9.93 10.69
C CYS A 201 -10.39 11.04 9.67
N GLU A 202 -11.39 11.69 9.06
CA GLU A 202 -11.17 12.79 8.11
C GLU A 202 -10.36 13.95 8.71
N THR A 203 -10.61 14.26 9.99
CA THR A 203 -9.87 15.29 10.73
C THR A 203 -8.39 14.91 10.84
N ILE A 204 -8.09 13.65 11.16
CA ILE A 204 -6.72 13.16 11.30
C ILE A 204 -6.03 13.05 9.95
N ILE A 205 -6.73 12.60 8.90
CA ILE A 205 -6.21 12.61 7.52
C ILE A 205 -5.83 14.03 7.12
N THR A 206 -6.67 15.03 7.41
CA THR A 206 -6.39 16.43 7.05
C THR A 206 -5.11 16.92 7.75
N LYS A 207 -4.93 16.62 9.04
CA LYS A 207 -3.67 16.90 9.75
C LYS A 207 -2.48 16.18 9.14
N ALA A 208 -2.65 14.90 8.75
CA ALA A 208 -1.60 14.14 8.11
C ALA A 208 -1.20 14.75 6.76
N MET A 209 -2.15 15.25 5.97
CA MET A 209 -1.87 15.99 4.73
C MET A 209 -1.01 17.23 4.99
N GLU A 210 -1.35 18.04 5.99
CA GLU A 210 -0.55 19.21 6.38
C GLU A 210 0.88 18.83 6.80
N LEU A 211 1.05 17.69 7.49
CA LEU A 211 2.34 17.21 7.98
C LEU A 211 3.28 16.70 6.88
N ILE A 212 2.72 16.14 5.81
CA ILE A 212 3.50 15.58 4.71
C ILE A 212 3.76 16.58 3.59
N GLU A 213 2.93 17.62 3.47
CA GLU A 213 3.00 18.58 2.35
C GLU A 213 4.41 19.15 2.09
N PRO A 214 5.22 19.47 3.12
CA PRO A 214 6.55 20.03 2.89
C PRO A 214 7.55 19.09 2.22
N ASP A 215 7.42 17.77 2.39
CA ASP A 215 8.52 16.83 2.11
C ASP A 215 8.13 15.47 1.53
N TYR A 216 6.83 15.16 1.34
CA TYR A 216 6.43 13.85 0.82
C TYR A 216 6.97 13.58 -0.59
N ARG A 217 7.10 14.61 -1.44
CA ARG A 217 7.68 14.47 -2.78
C ARG A 217 9.16 14.13 -2.72
N GLN A 218 9.89 14.71 -1.77
CA GLN A 218 11.29 14.37 -1.54
C GLN A 218 11.42 12.92 -1.06
N PHE A 219 10.52 12.49 -0.16
CA PHE A 219 10.42 11.10 0.26
C PHE A 219 10.20 10.15 -0.92
N LEU A 220 9.20 10.41 -1.77
CA LEU A 220 8.92 9.56 -2.92
C LEU A 220 10.10 9.54 -3.90
N ASN A 221 10.65 10.70 -4.26
CA ASN A 221 11.76 10.81 -5.20
C ASN A 221 13.04 10.12 -4.72
N SER A 222 13.37 10.25 -3.43
CA SER A 222 14.54 9.58 -2.86
C SER A 222 14.35 8.06 -2.77
N SER A 223 13.14 7.61 -2.44
CA SER A 223 12.77 6.19 -2.44
C SER A 223 12.88 5.60 -3.85
N ILE A 224 12.23 6.23 -4.84
CA ILE A 224 12.30 5.84 -6.26
C ILE A 224 13.75 5.71 -6.73
N ARG A 225 14.57 6.73 -6.48
CA ARG A 225 16.00 6.71 -6.88
C ARG A 225 16.76 5.57 -6.23
N THR A 226 16.51 5.30 -4.95
CA THR A 226 17.20 4.22 -4.22
C THR A 226 16.78 2.85 -4.75
N ILE A 227 15.49 2.67 -5.06
CA ILE A 227 14.98 1.44 -5.67
C ILE A 227 15.60 1.22 -7.05
N GLN A 228 15.66 2.25 -7.89
CA GLN A 228 16.30 2.18 -9.20
C GLN A 228 17.77 1.75 -9.13
N LEU A 229 18.52 2.27 -8.15
CA LEU A 229 19.91 1.84 -7.93
C LEU A 229 19.99 0.38 -7.49
N ALA A 230 19.14 -0.04 -6.54
CA ALA A 230 19.09 -1.42 -6.10
C ALA A 230 18.74 -2.39 -7.23
N LEU A 231 17.82 -2.00 -8.12
CA LEU A 231 17.46 -2.78 -9.31
C LEU A 231 18.64 -2.92 -10.29
N ALA A 232 19.37 -1.85 -10.54
CA ALA A 232 20.53 -1.86 -11.44
C ALA A 232 21.67 -2.76 -10.92
N ASP A 233 21.80 -2.87 -9.60
CA ASP A 233 22.79 -3.73 -8.94
C ASP A 233 22.32 -5.19 -8.77
N SER A 234 21.01 -5.45 -8.92
CA SER A 234 20.43 -6.78 -8.81
C SER A 234 20.36 -7.50 -10.15
N THR A 235 20.84 -8.75 -10.20
CA THR A 235 20.58 -9.66 -11.33
C THR A 235 19.19 -10.29 -11.22
N LEU A 236 18.14 -9.46 -11.22
CA LEU A 236 16.74 -9.91 -11.28
C LEU A 236 16.33 -10.28 -12.72
#